data_AF-B7AVI1-F1
#
_entry.id   AF-B7AVI1-F1
#
_cell.length_a   1.000
_cell.length_b   1.000
_cell.length_c   1.000
_cell.angle_alpha   90.00
_cell.angle_beta   90.00
_cell.angle_gamma   90.00
#
_symmetry.space_group_name_H-M   'P 1'
#
loop_
_entity.id
_entity.type
_entity.pdbx_description
1 polymer ?
#
loop_
_entity_poly.entity_id
_entity_poly.type
_entity_poly.pdbx_seq_one_letter_code
_entity_poly.pdbx_strand_id
1 'polypeptide(L)'
;MKRIVFTGGGTAGHVTPNIALIPSLKDAGYDICYIGSYDGIEKKLITDLGITYYGIDTGKLRRYKSLKNLSDPFHVIHGYSESASLMKKS
;
A
#
# COMPACT_ATOMS: atom_id res chain seq x y z
N MET A 1 19.78 5.74 7.91
CA MET A 1 19.28 5.42 6.55
C MET A 1 18.00 6.18 6.30
N LYS A 2 17.76 6.67 5.08
CA LYS A 2 16.47 7.27 4.72
C LYS A 2 15.50 6.15 4.32
N ARG A 3 14.25 6.25 4.76
CA ARG A 3 13.20 5.28 4.46
C ARG A 3 12.29 5.80 3.35
N ILE A 4 11.90 4.91 2.43
CA ILE A 4 10.92 5.17 1.37
C ILE A 4 9.75 4.22 1.57
N VAL A 5 8.55 4.79 1.63
CA VAL A 5 7.30 4.04 1.70
C VAL A 5 6.64 4.08 0.32
N PHE A 6 6.50 2.93 -0.31
CA PHE A 6 5.71 2.80 -1.52
C PHE A 6 4.25 2.50 -1.19
N THR A 7 3.37 2.96 -2.08
CA THR A 7 1.96 2.59 -2.07
C THR A 7 1.44 2.55 -3.51
N GLY A 8 0.23 2.05 -3.68
CA GLY A 8 -0.36 1.73 -4.98
C GLY A 8 -0.85 0.28 -5.00
N GLY A 9 -1.96 0.02 -5.66
CA GLY A 9 -2.60 -1.28 -5.60
C GLY A 9 -3.87 -1.36 -6.45
N GLY A 10 -4.61 -2.45 -6.29
CA GLY A 10 -5.87 -2.68 -7.01
C GLY A 10 -5.71 -3.29 -8.40
N THR A 11 -4.64 -2.95 -9.14
CA THR A 11 -4.26 -3.65 -10.39
C THR A 11 -2.75 -3.76 -10.52
N ALA A 12 -2.26 -4.74 -11.28
CA ALA A 12 -0.83 -4.93 -11.53
C ALA A 12 -0.16 -3.67 -12.09
N GLY A 13 -0.84 -2.95 -12.99
CA GLY A 13 -0.29 -1.75 -13.64
C GLY A 13 0.07 -0.61 -12.69
N HIS A 14 -0.57 -0.50 -11.53
CA HIS A 14 -0.21 0.50 -10.51
C HIS A 14 0.96 0.05 -9.62
N VAL A 15 1.28 -1.25 -9.62
CA VAL A 15 2.34 -1.84 -8.80
C VAL A 15 3.63 -1.98 -9.61
N THR A 16 3.55 -2.25 -10.91
CA THR A 16 4.69 -2.47 -11.79
C THR A 16 5.75 -1.36 -11.75
N PRO A 17 5.42 -0.06 -11.76
CA PRO A 17 6.43 1.00 -11.68
C PRO A 17 7.21 0.96 -10.37
N ASN A 18 6.54 0.65 -9.26
CA ASN A 18 7.19 0.52 -7.96
C ASN A 18 8.17 -0.66 -7.96
N ILE A 19 7.75 -1.81 -8.48
CA ILE A 19 8.60 -3.01 -8.61
C ILE A 19 9.87 -2.69 -9.41
N ALA A 20 9.76 -1.93 -10.49
CA ALA A 20 10.91 -1.56 -11.31
C ALA A 20 11.90 -0.62 -10.59
N LEU A 21 11.43 0.22 -9.67
CA LEU A 21 12.26 1.18 -8.93
C LEU A 21 12.93 0.59 -7.68
N ILE A 22 12.29 -0.38 -7.04
CA ILE A 22 12.72 -0.94 -5.75
C ILE A 22 14.18 -1.42 -5.75
N PRO A 23 14.67 -2.22 -6.73
CA PRO A 23 16.04 -2.71 -6.71
C PRO A 23 17.08 -1.60 -6.69
N SER A 24 16.96 -0.62 -7.59
CA SER A 24 17.88 0.51 -7.69
C SER A 24 17.90 1.37 -6.42
N LEU A 25 16.75 1.51 -5.74
CA LEU A 25 16.67 2.24 -4.47
C LEU A 25 17.26 1.43 -3.30
N LYS A 26 17.12 0.10 -3.28
CA LYS A 26 17.83 -0.73 -2.30
C LYS A 26 19.34 -0.63 -2.48
N ASP A 27 19.82 -0.67 -3.72
CA ASP A 27 21.25 -0.54 -4.04
C ASP A 27 21.79 0.85 -3.65
N ALA A 28 20.97 1.88 -3.75
CA ALA A 28 21.28 3.22 -3.25
C ALA A 28 21.22 3.36 -1.71
N GLY A 29 20.95 2.26 -0.98
CA GLY A 29 20.97 2.22 0.48
C GLY A 29 19.71 2.78 1.15
N TYR A 30 18.58 2.80 0.46
CA TYR A 30 17.29 3.14 1.08
C TYR A 30 16.69 1.94 1.79
N ASP A 31 16.05 2.21 2.93
CA ASP A 31 15.16 1.24 3.57
C ASP A 31 13.78 1.35 2.93
N ILE A 32 13.23 0.23 2.46
CA ILE A 32 12.01 0.21 1.66
C ILE A 32 10.95 -0.62 2.35
N CYS A 33 9.77 -0.02 2.50
CA CYS A 33 8.55 -0.74 2.87
C CYS A 33 7.39 -0.34 1.95
N TYR A 34 6.33 -1.12 2.01
CA TYR A 34 5.16 -0.94 1.16
C TYR A 34 3.89 -0.95 2.00
N ILE A 35 2.97 -0.03 1.72
CA ILE A 35 1.64 0.01 2.33
C ILE A 35 0.59 -0.18 1.24
N GLY A 36 -0.26 -1.19 1.39
CA GLY A 36 -1.31 -1.50 0.43
C GLY A 36 -2.50 -2.20 1.10
N SER A 37 -3.44 -2.69 0.28
CA SER A 37 -4.63 -3.34 0.81
C SER A 37 -4.34 -4.73 1.39
N TYR A 38 -5.19 -5.20 2.32
CA TYR A 38 -5.03 -6.53 2.93
C TYR A 38 -5.06 -7.69 1.92
N ASP A 39 -5.88 -7.56 0.87
CA ASP A 39 -6.22 -8.62 -0.09
C ASP A 39 -5.84 -8.28 -1.54
N GLY A 40 -5.13 -7.16 -1.76
CA GLY A 40 -4.75 -6.73 -3.10
C GLY A 40 -3.64 -7.58 -3.71
N ILE A 41 -3.58 -7.60 -5.04
CA ILE A 41 -2.53 -8.29 -5.81
C ILE A 41 -1.14 -7.77 -5.44
N GLU A 42 -1.04 -6.50 -5.06
CA GLU A 42 0.19 -5.86 -4.61
C GLU A 42 0.85 -6.61 -3.44
N LYS A 43 0.06 -7.20 -2.54
CA LYS A 43 0.60 -7.89 -1.36
C LYS A 43 1.56 -8.99 -1.76
N LYS A 44 1.08 -9.91 -2.62
CA LYS A 44 1.89 -11.03 -3.09
C LYS A 44 3.09 -10.56 -3.91
N LEU A 45 2.85 -9.66 -4.88
CA LEU A 45 3.91 -9.16 -5.76
C LEU A 45 5.06 -8.50 -4.99
N ILE A 46 4.75 -7.76 -3.92
CA ILE A 46 5.74 -7.05 -3.13
C ILE A 46 6.39 -7.95 -2.09
N THR A 47 5.65 -8.86 -1.44
CA THR A 47 6.25 -9.82 -0.50
C THR A 47 7.21 -10.78 -1.21
N ASP A 48 6.93 -11.15 -2.46
CA ASP A 48 7.81 -12.01 -3.28
C ASP A 48 9.16 -11.34 -3.59
N LEU A 49 9.24 -10.00 -3.51
CA LEU A 49 10.49 -9.22 -3.65
C LEU A 49 11.27 -9.09 -2.32
N GLY A 50 10.78 -9.72 -1.25
CA GLY A 50 11.37 -9.63 0.09
C GLY A 50 11.27 -8.24 0.71
N ILE A 51 10.24 -7.46 0.34
CA ILE A 51 9.97 -6.14 0.89
C ILE A 51 8.94 -6.24 2.01
N THR A 52 9.17 -5.52 3.11
CA THR A 52 8.22 -5.45 4.22
C THR A 52 6.91 -4.82 3.74
N TYR A 53 5.82 -5.59 3.86
CA TYR A 53 4.49 -5.18 3.43
C TYR A 53 3.57 -4.96 4.63
N TYR A 54 2.93 -3.80 4.68
CA TYR A 54 1.90 -3.49 5.66
C TYR A 54 0.54 -3.42 4.96
N GLY A 55 -0.37 -4.33 5.34
CA GLY A 55 -1.76 -4.27 4.93
C GLY A 55 -2.50 -3.22 5.76
N ILE A 56 -3.34 -2.42 5.11
CA ILE A 56 -4.28 -1.50 5.74
C ILE A 56 -5.67 -1.70 5.14
N ASP A 57 -6.68 -1.21 5.86
CA ASP A 57 -8.02 -1.11 5.33
C ASP A 57 -8.04 -0.09 4.18
N THR A 58 -8.67 -0.47 3.08
CA THR A 58 -8.75 0.38 1.88
C THR A 58 -10.20 0.43 1.43
N GLY A 59 -10.84 1.58 1.64
CA GLY A 59 -12.15 1.83 1.06
C GLY A 59 -12.10 1.78 -0.46
N LYS A 60 -13.18 1.34 -1.11
CA LYS A 60 -13.28 1.35 -2.58
C LYS A 60 -14.25 2.44 -3.00
N LEU A 61 -13.76 3.54 -3.57
CA LEU A 61 -14.65 4.58 -4.11
C LEU A 61 -15.34 4.08 -5.39
N ARG A 62 -16.48 3.39 -5.25
CA ARG A 62 -17.27 2.88 -6.36
C ARG A 62 -18.05 4.02 -7.00
N ARG A 63 -17.94 4.16 -8.33
CA ARG A 63 -18.68 5.18 -9.10
C ARG A 63 -20.20 4.96 -9.15
N TYR A 64 -20.68 3.80 -8.71
CA TYR A 64 -22.11 3.44 -8.64
C TYR A 64 -22.62 3.60 -7.20
N LYS A 65 -23.86 4.04 -7.02
CA LYS A 65 -24.54 4.06 -5.70
C LYS A 65 -24.75 2.63 -5.20
N SER A 66 -23.75 2.08 -4.53
CA SER A 66 -23.84 0.81 -3.83
C SER A 66 -24.14 1.09 -2.36
N LEU A 67 -24.95 0.25 -1.70
CA LEU A 67 -25.14 0.29 -0.24
C LEU A 67 -23.81 0.18 0.52
N LYS A 68 -22.75 -0.35 -0.11
CA LYS A 68 -21.38 -0.39 0.42
C LYS A 68 -20.70 0.98 0.49
N ASN A 69 -21.16 1.97 -0.26
CA ASN A 69 -20.63 3.34 -0.21
C ASN A 69 -20.95 4.05 1.12
N LEU A 70 -21.86 3.49 1.94
CA LEU A 70 -22.16 4.03 3.26
C LEU A 70 -21.11 3.61 4.30
N SER A 71 -20.50 2.43 4.13
CA SER A 71 -19.43 1.93 5.01
C SER A 71 -18.03 2.34 4.53
N ASP A 72 -17.85 2.58 3.23
CA ASP A 72 -16.56 2.98 2.64
C ASP A 72 -15.88 4.19 3.33
N PRO A 73 -16.58 5.26 3.76
CA PRO A 73 -15.96 6.37 4.50
C PRO A 73 -15.30 5.92 5.81
N PHE A 74 -15.90 4.96 6.53
CA PHE A 74 -15.31 4.42 7.76
C PHE A 74 -14.04 3.63 7.48
N HIS A 75 -14.04 2.82 6.41
CA HIS A 75 -12.85 2.09 5.96
C HIS A 75 -11.71 3.05 5.57
N VAL A 76 -12.01 4.17 4.91
CA VAL A 76 -11.00 5.19 4.57
C VAL A 76 -10.43 5.87 5.82
N ILE A 77 -11.26 6.26 6.78
CA ILE A 77 -10.80 6.88 8.04
C ILE A 77 -9.94 5.88 8.84
N HIS A 78 -10.38 4.62 8.90
CA HIS A 78 -9.65 3.56 9.58
C HIS A 78 -8.29 3.32 8.92
N GLY A 79 -8.25 3.11 7.60
CA GLY A 79 -7.01 2.92 6.83
C GLY A 79 -6.06 4.11 6.92
N TYR A 80 -6.58 5.34 6.97
CA TYR A 80 -5.78 6.54 7.21
C TYR A 80 -5.10 6.50 8.58
N SER A 81 -5.84 6.14 9.63
CA SER A 81 -5.30 6.00 10.98
C SER A 81 -4.22 4.92 11.05
N GLU A 82 -4.45 3.76 10.41
CA GLU A 82 -3.47 2.67 10.32
C GLU A 82 -2.18 3.13 9.62
N SER A 83 -2.31 3.78 8.46
CA SER A 83 -1.17 4.33 7.71
C SER A 83 -0.40 5.37 8.53
N ALA A 84 -1.11 6.30 9.20
CA ALA A 84 -0.48 7.31 10.06
C ALA A 84 0.28 6.68 11.25
N SER A 85 -0.26 5.62 11.85
CA SER A 85 0.40 4.87 12.93
C SER A 85 1.65 4.15 12.43
N LEU A 86 1.58 3.52 11.26
CA LEU A 86 2.72 2.84 10.62
C LEU A 86 3.84 3.81 10.26
N MET A 87 3.51 5.00 9.75
CA MET A 87 4.49 6.05 9.46
C MET A 87 5.17 6.60 10.72
N LYS A 88 4.46 6.65 11.86
CA LYS A 88 5.03 7.13 13.14
C LYS A 88 5.90 6.08 13.85
N LYS A 89 5.60 4.80 13.68
CA LYS A 89 6.42 3.69 14.21
C LYS A 89 7.67 3.41 13.36
N SER A 90 7.71 3.98 12.16
CA SER A 90 8.73 3.73 11.16
C SER A 90 9.92 4.67 11.28
#